data_AF-A0A7C4NZJ8-F1
#
_entry.id   AF-A0A7C4NZJ8-F1
#
_cell.length_a   1.000
_cell.length_b   1.000
_cell.length_c   1.000
_cell.angle_alpha   90.00
_cell.angle_beta   90.00
_cell.angle_gamma   90.00
#
_symmetry.space_group_name_H-M   'P 1'
#
loop_
_entity.id
_entity.type
_entity.pdbx_description
1 polymer ?
#
loop_
_entity_poly.entity_id
_entity_poly.type
_entity_poly.pdbx_seq_one_letter_code
_entity_poly.pdbx_strand_id
1 'polypeptide(L)'
;MDFIFSLLISTLVSGVAAAILLSRVYKNSIFVKVGIVWLINLLFIMTTVSIRVKFYDGNTLIRYVMLAVNVLFSVFCFYYATIKVVRPLSRAINKLYKLAQGDFNVPDDDTSVNPKTDLGQLIQATSMIKDNFGRVVLQIQTNVSKLRDMSDELNSISSQLAEGAAEESSSIEEISSSMEQIAAHIEKNADNSKQTEVYSRKVLDGVKNLNKSAEENLEAINHIAQKINVITDIAFQTNILALNAAVEAARAGAHGKGFAVVAAEVRKLAETSKLAADEIVQLASKSVNVARHTQVMLNELIPDISKTTELIQEITAASIEQHVGVEQVNNAIQQQNVVAQQNVAISEEVVTTSNKLSEFANQFVDLVSYFKIRKK
;
A
#
# COMPACT_ATOMS: atom_id res chain seq x y z
N MET A 1 102.85 -19.60 26.61
CA MET A 1 101.88 -19.82 25.51
C MET A 1 100.68 -20.63 26.00
N ASP A 2 100.89 -21.72 26.71
CA ASP A 2 99.82 -22.68 27.11
C ASP A 2 98.66 -22.08 27.93
N PHE A 3 98.94 -21.10 28.79
CA PHE A 3 97.89 -20.49 29.61
C PHE A 3 96.96 -19.55 28.83
N ILE A 4 97.48 -18.73 27.92
CA ILE A 4 96.65 -17.84 27.09
C ILE A 4 95.73 -18.70 26.22
N PHE A 5 96.27 -19.79 25.69
CA PHE A 5 95.54 -20.75 24.87
C PHE A 5 94.44 -21.46 25.68
N SER A 6 94.75 -21.93 26.89
CA SER A 6 93.78 -22.58 27.80
C SER A 6 92.66 -21.63 28.26
N LEU A 7 92.99 -20.37 28.61
CA LEU A 7 92.04 -19.35 29.03
C LEU A 7 91.11 -18.94 27.88
N LEU A 8 91.66 -18.72 26.69
CA LEU A 8 90.87 -18.41 25.49
C LEU A 8 89.92 -19.55 25.15
N ILE A 9 90.38 -20.81 25.22
CA ILE A 9 89.52 -21.97 24.98
C ILE A 9 88.41 -22.05 26.03
N SER A 10 88.71 -21.91 27.33
CA SER A 10 87.71 -22.00 28.40
C SER A 10 86.66 -20.88 28.33
N THR A 11 87.08 -19.64 28.09
CA THR A 11 86.19 -18.48 27.92
C THR A 11 85.36 -18.58 26.65
N LEU A 12 85.93 -19.08 25.55
CA LEU A 12 85.22 -19.28 24.29
C LEU A 12 84.21 -20.43 24.39
N VAL A 13 84.57 -21.56 24.99
CA VAL A 13 83.67 -22.71 25.17
C VAL A 13 82.50 -22.37 26.10
N SER A 14 82.77 -21.72 27.23
CA SER A 14 81.71 -21.25 28.15
C SER A 14 80.83 -20.17 27.50
N GLY A 15 81.44 -19.25 26.74
CA GLY A 15 80.73 -18.23 25.98
C GLY A 15 79.80 -18.79 24.91
N VAL A 16 80.30 -19.75 24.12
CA VAL A 16 79.51 -20.44 23.09
C VAL A 16 78.41 -21.28 23.73
N ALA A 17 78.69 -22.00 24.82
CA ALA A 17 77.67 -22.76 25.56
C ALA A 17 76.56 -21.84 26.09
N ALA A 18 76.90 -20.70 26.68
CA ALA A 18 75.93 -19.73 27.17
C ALA A 18 75.17 -19.02 26.03
N ALA A 19 75.80 -18.75 24.87
CA ALA A 19 75.11 -18.23 23.68
C ALA A 19 74.15 -19.26 23.07
N ILE A 20 74.52 -20.55 23.04
CA ILE A 20 73.64 -21.65 22.61
C ILE A 20 72.46 -21.80 23.58
N LEU A 21 72.71 -21.75 24.90
CA LEU A 21 71.65 -21.78 25.90
C LEU A 21 70.69 -20.60 25.75
N LEU A 22 71.21 -19.37 25.62
CA LEU A 22 70.38 -18.18 25.39
C LEU A 22 69.55 -18.32 24.11
N SER A 23 70.15 -18.73 23.00
CA SER A 23 69.45 -18.87 21.72
C SER A 23 68.45 -20.02 21.69
N ARG A 24 68.65 -21.07 22.50
CA ARG A 24 67.73 -22.21 22.63
C ARG A 24 66.56 -21.91 23.56
N VAL A 25 66.79 -21.22 24.68
CA VAL A 25 65.76 -20.88 25.67
C VAL A 25 64.90 -19.71 25.22
N TYR A 26 65.50 -18.67 24.65
CA TYR A 26 64.81 -17.42 24.27
C TYR A 26 64.70 -17.24 22.76
N LYS A 27 64.50 -18.34 22.02
CA LYS A 27 64.50 -18.34 20.54
C LYS A 27 63.68 -17.19 19.95
N ASN A 28 64.28 -16.42 19.05
CA ASN A 28 63.72 -15.22 18.40
C ASN A 28 63.42 -14.01 19.31
N SER A 29 63.73 -14.09 20.60
CA SER A 29 63.48 -13.00 21.52
C SER A 29 64.53 -11.91 21.45
N ILE A 30 64.11 -10.69 21.80
CA ILE A 30 64.97 -9.53 22.00
C ILE A 30 66.01 -9.83 23.08
N PHE A 31 65.63 -10.63 24.09
CA PHE A 31 66.51 -11.05 25.17
C PHE A 31 67.74 -11.83 24.67
N VAL A 32 67.66 -12.54 23.53
CA VAL A 32 68.83 -13.19 22.92
C VAL A 32 69.79 -12.17 22.36
N LYS A 33 69.31 -11.12 21.69
CA LYS A 33 70.19 -10.09 21.12
C LYS A 33 70.85 -9.26 22.21
N VAL A 34 70.09 -8.85 23.23
CA VAL A 34 70.64 -8.13 24.39
C VAL A 34 71.57 -9.03 25.19
N GLY A 35 71.17 -10.29 25.42
CA GLY A 35 71.96 -11.28 26.14
C GLY A 35 73.28 -11.62 25.45
N ILE A 36 73.29 -11.78 24.12
CA ILE A 36 74.52 -11.99 23.35
C ILE A 36 75.43 -10.77 23.42
N VAL A 37 74.91 -9.54 23.31
CA VAL A 37 75.72 -8.31 23.44
C VAL A 37 76.34 -8.19 24.83
N TRP A 38 75.57 -8.47 25.89
CA TRP A 38 76.08 -8.47 27.26
C TRP A 38 77.07 -9.60 27.52
N LEU A 39 76.84 -10.78 26.95
CA LEU A 39 77.74 -11.94 27.06
C LEU A 39 79.07 -11.67 26.34
N ILE A 40 79.04 -11.06 25.15
CA ILE A 40 80.24 -10.62 24.43
C ILE A 40 81.00 -9.58 25.26
N ASN A 41 80.30 -8.62 25.86
CA ASN A 41 80.91 -7.63 26.74
C ASN A 41 81.57 -8.26 27.97
N LEU A 42 80.86 -9.17 28.65
CA LEU A 42 81.34 -9.87 29.83
C LEU A 42 82.56 -10.75 29.52
N LEU A 43 82.53 -11.51 28.42
CA LEU A 43 83.68 -12.30 27.97
C LEU A 43 84.88 -11.40 27.65
N PHE A 44 84.67 -10.28 26.95
CA PHE A 44 85.74 -9.35 26.62
C PHE A 44 86.41 -8.78 27.89
N ILE A 45 85.62 -8.39 28.89
CA ILE A 45 86.12 -7.91 30.18
C ILE A 45 86.88 -9.03 30.91
N MET A 46 86.34 -10.25 30.95
CA MET A 46 86.98 -11.39 31.63
C MET A 46 88.32 -11.76 31.00
N THR A 47 88.40 -11.79 29.66
CA THR A 47 89.64 -12.08 28.94
C THR A 47 90.69 -11.00 29.19
N THR A 48 90.33 -9.72 29.08
CA THR A 48 91.28 -8.61 29.30
C THR A 48 91.75 -8.51 30.75
N VAL A 49 90.86 -8.73 31.73
CA VAL A 49 91.20 -8.77 33.16
C VAL A 49 92.15 -9.93 33.46
N SER A 50 91.89 -11.11 32.90
CA SER A 50 92.73 -12.29 33.11
C SER A 50 94.13 -12.13 32.50
N ILE A 51 94.23 -11.50 31.32
CA ILE A 51 95.51 -11.15 30.70
C ILE A 51 96.27 -10.13 31.56
N ARG A 52 95.56 -9.11 32.06
CA ARG A 52 96.13 -8.05 32.92
C ARG A 52 96.75 -8.64 34.20
N VAL A 53 95.99 -9.43 34.95
CA VAL A 53 96.44 -9.99 36.25
C VAL A 53 97.69 -10.85 36.08
N LYS A 54 97.80 -11.63 34.99
CA LYS A 54 98.89 -12.58 34.85
C LYS A 54 100.18 -12.01 34.25
N PHE A 55 100.08 -11.07 33.32
CA PHE A 55 101.24 -10.57 32.57
C PHE A 55 101.71 -9.18 33.01
N TYR A 56 100.87 -8.40 33.68
CA TYR A 56 101.09 -6.96 33.87
C TYR A 56 100.88 -6.48 35.31
N ASP A 57 100.99 -7.36 36.31
CA ASP A 57 100.64 -7.09 37.71
C ASP A 57 101.49 -5.99 38.38
N GLY A 58 102.56 -5.52 37.74
CA GLY A 58 103.41 -4.40 38.20
C GLY A 58 103.41 -3.12 37.33
N ASN A 59 102.72 -3.07 36.19
CA ASN A 59 102.83 -1.95 35.24
C ASN A 59 101.59 -1.04 35.24
N THR A 60 101.70 0.13 35.87
CA THR A 60 100.59 1.07 36.08
C THR A 60 100.02 1.63 34.77
N LEU A 61 100.84 1.86 33.74
CA LEU A 61 100.41 2.44 32.46
C LEU A 61 99.53 1.47 31.65
N ILE A 62 99.93 0.20 31.56
CA ILE A 62 99.17 -0.84 30.84
C ILE A 62 97.81 -1.11 31.53
N ARG A 63 97.76 -0.95 32.85
CA ARG A 63 96.52 -1.05 33.63
C ARG A 63 95.47 -0.02 33.19
N TYR A 64 95.88 1.24 33.01
CA TYR A 64 94.96 2.30 32.58
C TYR A 64 94.53 2.15 31.12
N VAL A 65 95.42 1.70 30.23
CA VAL A 65 95.08 1.46 28.81
C VAL A 65 94.05 0.33 28.67
N MET A 66 94.26 -0.81 29.34
CA MET A 66 93.31 -1.94 29.32
C MET A 66 91.96 -1.57 29.95
N LEU A 67 91.95 -0.72 30.97
CA LEU A 67 90.72 -0.18 31.55
C LEU A 67 89.97 0.68 30.52
N ALA A 68 90.67 1.60 29.84
CA ALA A 68 90.07 2.46 28.82
C ALA A 68 89.46 1.65 27.66
N VAL A 69 90.14 0.61 27.19
CA VAL A 69 89.64 -0.29 26.14
C VAL A 69 88.36 -1.01 26.57
N ASN A 70 88.30 -1.52 27.80
CA ASN A 70 87.09 -2.16 28.33
C ASN A 70 85.91 -1.18 28.45
N VAL A 71 86.17 0.05 28.88
CA VAL A 71 85.14 1.10 28.97
C VAL A 71 84.61 1.43 27.58
N LEU A 72 85.49 1.67 26.60
CA LEU A 72 85.09 1.97 25.22
C LEU A 72 84.28 0.83 24.58
N PHE A 73 84.69 -0.42 24.78
CA PHE A 73 83.95 -1.57 24.26
C PHE A 73 82.57 -1.70 24.92
N SER A 74 82.46 -1.43 26.22
CA SER A 74 81.19 -1.41 26.94
C SER A 74 80.25 -0.31 26.45
N VAL A 75 80.78 0.89 26.19
CA VAL A 75 80.02 1.99 25.59
C VAL A 75 79.52 1.60 24.19
N PHE A 76 80.36 0.96 23.37
CA PHE A 76 79.96 0.49 22.03
C PHE A 76 78.85 -0.56 22.09
N CYS A 77 78.96 -1.57 22.96
CA CYS A 77 77.93 -2.57 23.18
C CYS A 77 76.60 -1.94 23.63
N PHE A 78 76.66 -0.98 24.57
CA PHE A 78 75.48 -0.26 25.05
C PHE A 78 74.84 0.60 23.96
N TYR A 79 75.65 1.30 23.16
CA TYR A 79 75.19 2.08 22.00
C TYR A 79 74.51 1.19 20.96
N TYR A 80 75.10 0.05 20.62
CA TYR A 80 74.54 -0.92 19.68
C TYR A 80 73.19 -1.48 20.17
N ALA A 81 73.11 -1.89 21.44
CA ALA A 81 71.86 -2.35 22.05
C ALA A 81 70.79 -1.25 22.07
N THR A 82 71.19 0.00 22.37
CA THR A 82 70.27 1.15 22.35
C THR A 82 69.65 1.36 20.98
N ILE A 83 70.43 1.29 19.90
CA ILE A 83 69.92 1.52 18.54
C ILE A 83 69.08 0.35 18.03
N LYS A 84 69.52 -0.90 18.27
CA LYS A 84 68.88 -2.09 17.69
C LYS A 84 67.70 -2.61 18.49
N VAL A 85 67.59 -2.25 19.77
CA VAL A 85 66.55 -2.75 20.69
C VAL A 85 65.76 -1.63 21.34
N VAL A 86 66.44 -0.71 22.05
CA VAL A 86 65.74 0.31 22.86
C VAL A 86 64.98 1.31 22.00
N ARG A 87 65.58 1.81 20.91
CA ARG A 87 64.93 2.78 20.00
C ARG A 87 63.69 2.21 19.29
N PRO A 88 63.71 1.01 18.66
CA PRO A 88 62.49 0.47 18.05
C PRO A 88 61.42 0.09 19.08
N LEU A 89 61.80 -0.38 20.27
CA LEU A 89 60.85 -0.63 21.36
C LEU A 89 60.18 0.67 21.84
N SER A 90 60.96 1.73 22.06
CA SER A 90 60.44 3.04 22.42
C SER A 90 59.51 3.62 21.34
N ARG A 91 59.83 3.40 20.05
CA ARG A 91 58.93 3.76 18.95
C ARG A 91 57.61 2.99 19.00
N ALA A 92 57.64 1.67 19.18
CA ALA A 92 56.43 0.85 19.30
C ALA A 92 55.56 1.28 20.49
N ILE A 93 56.18 1.58 21.65
CA ILE A 93 55.48 2.10 22.84
C ILE A 93 54.85 3.47 22.53
N ASN A 94 55.60 4.40 21.94
CA ASN A 94 55.07 5.72 21.58
C ASN A 94 53.91 5.62 20.56
N LYS A 95 53.97 4.68 19.62
CA LYS A 95 52.86 4.40 18.71
C LYS A 95 51.63 3.90 19.47
N LEU A 96 51.80 2.94 20.38
CA LEU A 96 50.70 2.48 21.23
C LEU A 96 50.08 3.61 22.05
N TYR A 97 50.89 4.52 22.59
CA TYR A 97 50.37 5.72 23.27
C TYR A 97 49.54 6.60 22.34
N LYS A 98 49.99 6.84 21.10
CA LYS A 98 49.21 7.61 20.12
C LYS A 98 47.90 6.91 19.75
N LEU A 99 47.94 5.60 19.50
CA LEU A 99 46.76 4.78 19.22
C LEU A 99 45.77 4.81 20.39
N ALA A 100 46.26 4.73 21.63
CA ALA A 100 45.44 4.81 22.84
C ALA A 100 44.79 6.20 23.03
N GLN A 101 45.44 7.26 22.54
CA GLN A 101 44.88 8.61 22.49
C GLN A 101 43.92 8.83 21.30
N GLY A 102 43.62 7.79 20.53
CA GLY A 102 42.74 7.87 19.37
C GLY A 102 43.39 8.45 18.11
N ASP A 103 44.71 8.66 18.10
CA ASP A 103 45.44 9.06 16.89
C ASP A 103 45.85 7.82 16.09
N PHE A 104 45.06 7.51 15.06
CA PHE A 104 45.31 6.44 14.10
C PHE A 104 46.01 6.94 12.84
N ASN A 105 46.34 8.23 12.76
CA ASN A 105 47.09 8.84 11.64
C ASN A 105 48.60 8.75 11.84
N VAL A 106 49.07 7.65 12.44
CA VAL A 106 50.49 7.41 12.69
C VAL A 106 51.12 6.80 11.44
N PRO A 107 52.29 7.30 10.99
CA PRO A 107 53.01 6.73 9.86
C PRO A 107 53.35 5.25 10.08
N ASP A 108 53.44 4.49 8.98
CA ASP A 108 53.91 3.10 9.02
C ASP A 108 55.36 3.02 9.50
N ASP A 109 55.70 1.93 10.20
CA ASP A 109 57.07 1.70 10.65
C ASP A 109 58.01 1.39 9.48
N ASP A 110 59.20 1.95 9.57
CA ASP A 110 60.30 1.61 8.68
C ASP A 110 60.79 0.17 8.96
N THR A 111 60.92 -0.65 7.91
CA THR A 111 61.09 -2.13 7.91
C THR A 111 62.41 -2.64 8.50
N SER A 112 63.12 -1.78 9.23
CA SER A 112 64.43 -1.99 9.85
C SER A 112 64.51 -3.11 10.90
N VAL A 113 63.38 -3.68 11.35
CA VAL A 113 63.32 -4.75 12.37
C VAL A 113 62.87 -6.07 11.73
N ASN A 114 63.59 -7.15 12.02
CA ASN A 114 63.26 -8.48 11.50
C ASN A 114 61.85 -8.93 12.01
N PRO A 115 60.89 -9.19 11.11
CA PRO A 115 59.52 -9.58 11.48
C PRO A 115 59.42 -10.86 12.31
N LYS A 116 60.41 -11.75 12.21
CA LYS A 116 60.42 -13.04 12.93
C LYS A 116 60.80 -12.92 14.41
N THR A 117 61.17 -11.73 14.88
CA THR A 117 61.54 -11.49 16.29
C THR A 117 60.36 -10.95 17.08
N ASP A 118 60.33 -11.15 18.41
CA ASP A 118 59.25 -10.66 19.28
C ASP A 118 58.97 -9.16 19.07
N LEU A 119 60.02 -8.35 18.84
CA LEU A 119 59.88 -6.91 18.54
C LEU A 119 59.22 -6.65 17.18
N GLY A 120 59.58 -7.45 16.17
CA GLY A 120 59.00 -7.35 14.84
C GLY A 120 57.53 -7.77 14.85
N GLN A 121 57.20 -8.83 15.58
CA GLN A 121 55.81 -9.26 15.78
C GLN A 121 55.00 -8.20 16.55
N LEU A 122 55.57 -7.58 17.59
CA LEU A 122 54.94 -6.47 18.32
C LEU A 122 54.63 -5.30 17.38
N ILE A 123 55.63 -4.83 16.63
CA ILE A 123 55.47 -3.75 15.65
C ILE A 123 54.38 -4.10 14.63
N GLN A 124 54.41 -5.31 14.08
CA GLN A 124 53.41 -5.77 13.13
C GLN A 124 52.00 -5.79 13.74
N ALA A 125 51.86 -6.30 14.98
CA ALA A 125 50.60 -6.30 15.70
C ALA A 125 50.07 -4.87 15.93
N THR A 126 50.94 -3.90 16.25
CA THR A 126 50.51 -2.49 16.38
C THR A 126 50.00 -1.91 15.06
N SER A 127 50.61 -2.28 13.92
CA SER A 127 50.14 -1.86 12.60
C SER A 127 48.79 -2.50 12.26
N MET A 128 48.62 -3.80 12.55
CA MET A 128 47.34 -4.49 12.34
C MET A 128 46.23 -3.87 13.19
N ILE A 129 46.51 -3.50 14.44
CA ILE A 129 45.55 -2.78 15.31
C ILE A 129 45.18 -1.44 14.66
N LYS A 130 46.16 -0.66 14.22
CA LYS A 130 45.93 0.63 13.54
C LYS A 130 45.01 0.47 12.33
N ASP A 131 45.32 -0.48 11.45
CA ASP A 131 44.58 -0.69 10.19
C ASP A 131 43.18 -1.26 10.43
N ASN A 132 43.03 -2.19 11.38
CA ASN A 132 41.73 -2.77 11.72
C ASN A 132 40.81 -1.73 12.36
N PHE A 133 41.29 -1.00 13.37
CA PHE A 133 40.48 0.07 14.00
C PHE A 133 40.18 1.20 13.03
N GLY A 134 41.16 1.61 12.20
CA GLY A 134 40.94 2.61 11.17
C GLY A 134 39.84 2.20 10.19
N ARG A 135 39.80 0.94 9.76
CA ARG A 135 38.71 0.40 8.93
C ARG A 135 37.36 0.42 9.64
N VAL A 136 37.30 -0.01 10.90
CA VAL A 136 36.06 -0.02 11.69
C VAL A 136 35.51 1.39 11.85
N VAL A 137 36.35 2.35 12.23
CA VAL A 137 35.98 3.77 12.37
C VAL A 137 35.44 4.34 11.05
N LEU A 138 36.12 4.05 9.93
CA LEU A 138 35.69 4.53 8.61
C LEU A 138 34.34 3.91 8.19
N GLN A 139 34.14 2.60 8.43
CA GLN A 139 32.86 1.94 8.19
C GLN A 139 31.74 2.54 9.04
N ILE A 140 32.00 2.85 10.31
CA ILE A 140 31.03 3.52 11.18
C ILE A 140 30.66 4.89 10.61
N GLN A 141 31.65 5.72 10.23
CA GLN A 141 31.38 7.04 9.63
C GLN A 141 30.53 6.94 8.36
N THR A 142 30.80 5.96 7.49
CA THR A 142 30.00 5.73 6.28
C THR A 142 28.57 5.30 6.62
N ASN A 143 28.38 4.37 7.57
CA ASN A 143 27.06 3.90 7.97
C ASN A 143 26.23 5.00 8.65
N VAL A 144 26.87 5.85 9.45
CA VAL A 144 26.21 6.99 10.09
C VAL A 144 25.78 8.04 9.06
N SER A 145 26.61 8.33 8.05
CA SER A 145 26.20 9.19 6.93
C SER A 145 24.97 8.64 6.21
N LYS A 146 24.94 7.34 5.91
CA LYS A 146 23.78 6.69 5.31
C LYS A 146 22.54 6.77 6.19
N LEU A 147 22.70 6.61 7.51
CA LEU A 147 21.59 6.70 8.46
C LEU A 147 20.97 8.10 8.46
N ARG A 148 21.79 9.15 8.36
CA ARG A 148 21.30 10.52 8.19
C ARG A 148 20.53 10.68 6.88
N ASP A 149 21.10 10.24 5.77
CA ASP A 149 20.45 10.35 4.45
C ASP A 149 19.10 9.59 4.44
N MET A 150 19.03 8.40 5.05
CA MET A 150 17.78 7.64 5.24
C MET A 150 16.76 8.38 6.12
N SER A 151 17.22 9.11 7.13
CA SER A 151 16.32 9.90 8.00
C SER A 151 15.70 11.07 7.26
N ASP A 152 16.47 11.73 6.39
CA ASP A 152 15.99 12.80 5.53
C ASP A 152 14.99 12.26 4.49
N GLU A 153 15.24 11.08 3.94
CA GLU A 153 14.32 10.39 3.03
C GLU A 153 13.01 9.99 3.73
N LEU A 154 13.08 9.46 4.95
CA LEU A 154 11.89 9.15 5.75
C LEU A 154 11.06 10.40 6.04
N ASN A 155 11.68 11.52 6.38
CA ASN A 155 10.98 12.80 6.56
C ASN A 155 10.23 13.23 5.28
N SER A 156 10.86 13.10 4.12
CA SER A 156 10.24 13.40 2.82
C SER A 156 9.04 12.49 2.53
N ILE A 157 9.20 11.17 2.72
CA ILE A 157 8.12 10.19 2.56
C ILE A 157 6.97 10.50 3.51
N SER A 158 7.29 10.88 4.74
CA SER A 158 6.29 11.24 5.74
C SER A 158 5.49 12.47 5.32
N SER A 159 6.16 13.51 4.81
CA SER A 159 5.47 14.70 4.30
C SER A 159 4.51 14.35 3.16
N GLN A 160 4.93 13.49 2.23
CA GLN A 160 4.07 13.02 1.14
C GLN A 160 2.90 12.18 1.65
N LEU A 161 3.11 11.35 2.68
CA LEU A 161 2.04 10.57 3.30
C LEU A 161 0.99 11.48 3.96
N ALA A 162 1.43 12.54 4.65
CA ALA A 162 0.52 13.51 5.26
C ALA A 162 -0.27 14.29 4.21
N GLU A 163 0.37 14.71 3.13
CA GLU A 163 -0.29 15.38 2.00
C GLU A 163 -1.31 14.48 1.32
N GLY A 164 -0.92 13.23 1.00
CA GLY A 164 -1.84 12.25 0.41
C GLY A 164 -3.02 11.91 1.32
N ALA A 165 -2.81 11.83 2.63
CA ALA A 165 -3.89 11.62 3.59
C ALA A 165 -4.85 12.84 3.68
N ALA A 166 -4.35 14.06 3.52
CA ALA A 166 -5.18 15.26 3.46
C ALA A 166 -6.01 15.31 2.17
N GLU A 167 -5.42 14.96 1.01
CA GLU A 167 -6.14 14.83 -0.26
C GLU A 167 -7.20 13.71 -0.21
N GLU A 168 -6.88 12.58 0.43
CA GLU A 168 -7.84 11.50 0.67
C GLU A 168 -9.02 11.98 1.52
N SER A 169 -8.75 12.74 2.59
CA SER A 169 -9.81 13.32 3.44
C SER A 169 -10.72 14.28 2.66
N SER A 170 -10.16 15.14 1.81
CA SER A 170 -10.94 16.01 0.93
C SER A 170 -11.80 15.22 -0.07
N SER A 171 -11.25 14.14 -0.63
CA SER A 171 -11.98 13.27 -1.57
C SER A 171 -13.12 12.53 -0.86
N ILE A 172 -12.91 12.11 0.39
CA ILE A 172 -13.92 11.49 1.24
C ILE A 172 -15.10 12.44 1.50
N GLU A 173 -14.85 13.73 1.73
CA GLU A 173 -15.93 14.73 1.90
C GLU A 173 -16.79 14.86 0.63
N GLU A 174 -16.16 14.91 -0.55
CA GLU A 174 -16.87 14.98 -1.83
C GLU A 174 -17.70 13.72 -2.11
N ILE A 175 -17.13 12.53 -1.82
CA ILE A 175 -17.85 11.26 -1.96
C ILE A 175 -19.02 11.21 -0.97
N SER A 176 -18.83 11.66 0.28
CA SER A 176 -19.90 11.72 1.28
C SER A 176 -21.06 12.60 0.81
N SER A 177 -20.77 13.80 0.30
CA SER A 177 -21.79 14.70 -0.28
C SER A 177 -22.51 14.04 -1.46
N SER A 178 -21.77 13.34 -2.32
CA SER A 178 -22.36 12.62 -3.46
C SER A 178 -23.27 11.48 -3.00
N MET A 179 -22.88 10.77 -1.93
CA MET A 179 -23.69 9.69 -1.35
C MET A 179 -24.96 10.21 -0.68
N GLU A 180 -24.93 11.37 -0.03
CA GLU A 180 -26.13 12.04 0.49
C GLU A 180 -27.10 12.39 -0.65
N GLN A 181 -26.60 12.94 -1.76
CA GLN A 181 -27.42 13.21 -2.94
C GLN A 181 -28.03 11.94 -3.54
N ILE A 182 -27.23 10.87 -3.65
CA ILE A 182 -27.71 9.57 -4.13
C ILE A 182 -28.80 9.00 -3.20
N ALA A 183 -28.61 9.07 -1.89
CA ALA A 183 -29.61 8.63 -0.91
C ALA A 183 -30.94 9.37 -1.08
N ALA A 184 -30.89 10.71 -1.24
CA ALA A 184 -32.07 11.52 -1.48
C ALA A 184 -32.76 11.18 -2.82
N HIS A 185 -32.00 10.86 -3.86
CA HIS A 185 -32.55 10.42 -5.15
C HIS A 185 -33.22 9.04 -5.06
N ILE A 186 -32.63 8.10 -4.32
CA ILE A 186 -33.20 6.78 -4.07
C ILE A 186 -34.52 6.90 -3.29
N GLU A 187 -34.55 7.73 -2.24
CA GLU A 187 -35.77 7.97 -1.45
C GLU A 187 -36.88 8.57 -2.34
N LYS A 188 -36.54 9.56 -3.15
CA LYS A 188 -37.47 10.17 -4.11
C LYS A 188 -37.96 9.18 -5.16
N ASN A 189 -37.13 8.25 -5.62
CA ASN A 189 -37.52 7.20 -6.56
C ASN A 189 -38.47 6.18 -5.92
N ALA A 190 -38.24 5.83 -4.65
CA ALA A 190 -39.14 4.96 -3.89
C ALA A 190 -40.52 5.62 -3.71
N ASP A 191 -40.55 6.90 -3.33
CA ASP A 191 -41.80 7.65 -3.18
C ASP A 191 -42.55 7.82 -4.51
N ASN A 192 -41.85 8.23 -5.58
CA ASN A 192 -42.42 8.33 -6.92
C ASN A 192 -43.00 6.99 -7.40
N SER A 193 -42.29 5.89 -7.16
CA SER A 193 -42.77 4.54 -7.50
C SER A 193 -44.04 4.21 -6.72
N LYS A 194 -44.06 4.45 -5.41
CA LYS A 194 -45.25 4.23 -4.58
C LYS A 194 -46.45 5.07 -5.02
N GLN A 195 -46.24 6.35 -5.36
CA GLN A 195 -47.30 7.19 -5.92
C GLN A 195 -47.80 6.64 -7.26
N THR A 196 -46.89 6.23 -8.15
CA THR A 196 -47.23 5.66 -9.46
C THR A 196 -48.01 4.36 -9.32
N GLU A 197 -47.69 3.53 -8.32
CA GLU A 197 -48.43 2.32 -7.99
C GLU A 197 -49.89 2.64 -7.62
N VAL A 198 -50.11 3.64 -6.76
CA VAL A 198 -51.45 4.08 -6.36
C VAL A 198 -52.24 4.57 -7.56
N TYR A 199 -51.62 5.37 -8.44
CA TYR A 199 -52.27 5.82 -9.67
C TYR A 199 -52.59 4.66 -10.62
N SER A 200 -51.66 3.72 -10.80
CA SER A 200 -51.86 2.55 -11.65
C SER A 200 -53.03 1.68 -11.17
N ARG A 201 -53.12 1.42 -9.85
CA ARG A 201 -54.27 0.72 -9.25
C ARG A 201 -55.59 1.47 -9.49
N LYS A 202 -55.59 2.80 -9.34
CA LYS A 202 -56.79 3.61 -9.62
C LYS A 202 -57.22 3.53 -11.09
N VAL A 203 -56.28 3.52 -12.02
CA VAL A 203 -56.56 3.34 -13.46
C VAL A 203 -57.12 1.93 -13.71
N LEU A 204 -56.54 0.90 -13.10
CA LEU A 204 -57.01 -0.47 -13.21
C LEU A 204 -58.47 -0.61 -12.76
N ASP A 205 -58.83 -0.03 -11.61
CA ASP A 205 -60.21 -0.03 -11.11
C ASP A 205 -61.15 0.78 -12.03
N GLY A 206 -60.67 1.91 -12.56
CA GLY A 206 -61.41 2.69 -13.55
C GLY A 206 -61.71 1.89 -14.83
N VAL A 207 -60.73 1.16 -15.36
CA VAL A 207 -60.89 0.30 -16.54
C VAL A 207 -61.85 -0.86 -16.27
N LYS A 208 -61.78 -1.49 -15.09
CA LYS A 208 -62.74 -2.55 -14.69
C LYS A 208 -64.18 -2.03 -14.64
N ASN A 209 -64.39 -0.86 -14.06
CA ASN A 209 -65.71 -0.23 -14.03
C ASN A 209 -66.18 0.14 -15.44
N LEU A 210 -65.31 0.67 -16.30
CA LEU A 210 -65.63 0.98 -17.69
C LEU A 210 -66.03 -0.28 -18.48
N ASN A 211 -65.35 -1.39 -18.25
CA ASN A 211 -65.66 -2.68 -18.86
C ASN A 211 -67.05 -3.17 -18.45
N LYS A 212 -67.39 -3.07 -17.16
CA LYS A 212 -68.74 -3.37 -16.66
C LYS A 212 -69.81 -2.48 -17.31
N SER A 213 -69.59 -1.17 -17.39
CA SER A 213 -70.55 -0.27 -18.07
C SER A 213 -70.68 -0.55 -19.56
N ALA A 214 -69.62 -1.01 -20.23
CA ALA A 214 -69.68 -1.44 -21.62
C ALA A 214 -70.55 -2.71 -21.80
N GLU A 215 -70.47 -3.64 -20.86
CA GLU A 215 -71.32 -4.85 -20.82
C GLU A 215 -72.80 -4.50 -20.63
N GLU A 216 -73.11 -3.63 -19.66
CA GLU A 216 -74.48 -3.13 -19.43
C GLU A 216 -75.04 -2.39 -20.67
N ASN A 217 -74.20 -1.62 -21.36
CA ASN A 217 -74.59 -0.93 -22.60
C ASN A 217 -74.87 -1.90 -23.76
N LEU A 218 -74.07 -2.97 -23.89
CA LEU A 218 -74.32 -4.03 -24.87
C LEU A 218 -75.66 -4.72 -24.63
N GLU A 219 -75.98 -5.02 -23.37
CA GLU A 219 -77.28 -5.59 -22.98
C GLU A 219 -78.43 -4.64 -23.36
N ALA A 220 -78.32 -3.35 -23.04
CA ALA A 220 -79.32 -2.34 -23.40
C ALA A 220 -79.54 -2.23 -24.92
N ILE A 221 -78.47 -2.21 -25.72
CA ILE A 221 -78.59 -2.16 -27.19
C ILE A 221 -79.25 -3.42 -27.74
N ASN A 222 -78.92 -4.60 -27.20
CA ASN A 222 -79.58 -5.86 -27.59
C ASN A 222 -81.07 -5.84 -27.26
N HIS A 223 -81.45 -5.34 -26.08
CA HIS A 223 -82.86 -5.15 -25.71
C HIS A 223 -83.57 -4.17 -26.65
N ILE A 224 -82.93 -3.06 -27.04
CA ILE A 224 -83.48 -2.12 -28.02
C ILE A 224 -83.70 -2.82 -29.36
N ALA A 225 -82.71 -3.54 -29.88
CA ALA A 225 -82.82 -4.25 -31.15
C ALA A 225 -83.97 -5.27 -31.16
N GLN A 226 -84.14 -6.02 -30.05
CA GLN A 226 -85.27 -6.94 -29.88
C GLN A 226 -86.63 -6.22 -29.93
N LYS A 227 -86.76 -5.07 -29.25
CA LYS A 227 -88.01 -4.29 -29.27
C LYS A 227 -88.31 -3.70 -30.64
N ILE A 228 -87.28 -3.31 -31.39
CA ILE A 228 -87.44 -2.80 -32.75
C ILE A 228 -87.90 -3.89 -33.71
N ASN A 229 -87.40 -5.13 -33.58
CA ASN A 229 -87.92 -6.27 -34.36
C ASN A 229 -89.42 -6.47 -34.15
N VAL A 230 -89.92 -6.33 -32.92
CA VAL A 230 -91.37 -6.38 -32.63
C VAL A 230 -92.11 -5.25 -33.36
N ILE A 231 -91.52 -4.05 -33.45
CA ILE A 231 -92.10 -2.92 -34.20
C ILE A 231 -92.12 -3.21 -35.71
N THR A 232 -91.07 -3.83 -36.25
CA THR A 232 -91.03 -4.30 -37.65
C THR A 232 -92.15 -5.30 -37.93
N ASP A 233 -92.39 -6.24 -37.01
CA ASP A 233 -93.50 -7.22 -37.13
C ASP A 233 -94.86 -6.53 -37.08
N ILE A 234 -95.06 -5.57 -36.17
CA ILE A 234 -96.30 -4.76 -36.09
C ILE A 234 -96.52 -3.97 -37.38
N ALA A 235 -95.48 -3.33 -37.92
CA ALA A 235 -95.55 -2.60 -39.18
C ALA A 235 -95.90 -3.54 -40.34
N PHE A 236 -95.33 -4.74 -40.38
CA PHE A 236 -95.67 -5.75 -41.38
C PHE A 236 -97.14 -6.21 -41.28
N GLN A 237 -97.63 -6.53 -40.07
CA GLN A 237 -99.02 -6.89 -39.84
C GLN A 237 -99.98 -5.74 -40.21
N THR A 238 -99.62 -4.50 -39.87
CA THR A 238 -100.40 -3.29 -40.22
C THR A 238 -100.47 -3.09 -41.73
N ASN A 239 -99.38 -3.35 -42.45
CA ASN A 239 -99.34 -3.31 -43.91
C ASN A 239 -100.28 -4.35 -44.54
N ILE A 240 -100.32 -5.57 -44.00
CA ILE A 240 -101.26 -6.63 -44.45
C ILE A 240 -102.71 -6.26 -44.13
N LEU A 241 -102.99 -5.72 -42.95
CA LEU A 241 -104.32 -5.23 -42.56
C LEU A 241 -104.80 -4.10 -43.48
N ALA A 242 -103.92 -3.14 -43.78
CA ALA A 242 -104.22 -2.03 -44.69
C ALA A 242 -104.45 -2.50 -46.13
N LEU A 243 -103.68 -3.49 -46.60
CA LEU A 243 -103.90 -4.12 -47.90
C LEU A 243 -105.28 -4.81 -47.97
N ASN A 244 -105.64 -5.59 -46.95
CA ASN A 244 -106.95 -6.23 -46.87
C ASN A 244 -108.09 -5.20 -46.84
N ALA A 245 -107.93 -4.10 -46.09
CA ALA A 245 -108.89 -3.00 -46.05
C ALA A 245 -109.03 -2.30 -47.41
N ALA A 246 -107.93 -2.09 -48.13
CA ALA A 246 -107.95 -1.52 -49.48
C ALA A 246 -108.68 -2.42 -50.49
N VAL A 247 -108.49 -3.74 -50.39
CA VAL A 247 -109.22 -4.74 -51.21
C VAL A 247 -110.72 -4.71 -50.92
N GLU A 248 -111.12 -4.68 -49.65
CA GLU A 248 -112.54 -4.66 -49.27
C GLU A 248 -113.20 -3.32 -49.62
N ALA A 249 -112.46 -2.20 -49.51
CA ALA A 249 -112.91 -0.89 -49.96
C ALA A 249 -113.13 -0.84 -51.49
N ALA A 250 -112.26 -1.48 -52.28
CA ALA A 250 -112.45 -1.63 -53.72
C ALA A 250 -113.68 -2.49 -54.06
N ARG A 251 -113.93 -3.54 -53.26
CA ARG A 251 -115.10 -4.42 -53.38
C ARG A 251 -116.43 -3.71 -53.08
N ALA A 252 -116.43 -2.75 -52.15
CA ALA A 252 -117.61 -1.93 -51.81
C ALA A 252 -117.94 -0.82 -52.84
N GLY A 253 -117.15 -0.67 -53.91
CA GLY A 253 -117.44 0.24 -55.02
C GLY A 253 -117.54 1.72 -54.60
N ALA A 254 -118.65 2.39 -54.93
CA ALA A 254 -118.82 3.82 -54.68
C ALA A 254 -118.84 4.21 -53.20
N HIS A 255 -119.28 3.31 -52.31
CA HIS A 255 -119.35 3.54 -50.86
C HIS A 255 -118.00 3.35 -50.15
N GLY A 256 -117.03 2.67 -50.78
CA GLY A 256 -115.72 2.39 -50.22
C GLY A 256 -114.63 3.44 -50.50
N LYS A 257 -114.91 4.47 -51.31
CA LYS A 257 -113.89 5.44 -51.77
C LYS A 257 -113.16 6.15 -50.63
N GLY A 258 -113.86 6.55 -49.57
CA GLY A 258 -113.23 7.18 -48.39
C GLY A 258 -112.34 6.21 -47.60
N PHE A 259 -112.79 4.96 -47.44
CA PHE A 259 -112.03 3.90 -46.79
C PHE A 259 -110.78 3.50 -47.57
N ALA A 260 -110.82 3.50 -48.90
CA ALA A 260 -109.68 3.19 -49.74
C ALA A 260 -108.53 4.20 -49.55
N VAL A 261 -108.84 5.49 -49.39
CA VAL A 261 -107.83 6.53 -49.14
C VAL A 261 -107.17 6.35 -47.77
N VAL A 262 -107.99 6.09 -46.73
CA VAL A 262 -107.46 5.82 -45.38
C VAL A 262 -106.59 4.56 -45.38
N ALA A 263 -107.01 3.48 -46.05
CA ALA A 263 -106.23 2.25 -46.16
C ALA A 263 -104.88 2.48 -46.87
N ALA A 264 -104.85 3.29 -47.93
CA ALA A 264 -103.60 3.66 -48.62
C ALA A 264 -102.65 4.47 -47.72
N GLU A 265 -103.17 5.41 -46.92
CA GLU A 265 -102.35 6.20 -45.99
C GLU A 265 -101.81 5.36 -44.84
N VAL A 266 -102.63 4.46 -44.27
CA VAL A 266 -102.19 3.49 -43.23
C VAL A 266 -101.10 2.57 -43.79
N ARG A 267 -101.25 2.12 -45.04
CA ARG A 267 -100.24 1.28 -45.71
C ARG A 267 -98.91 2.02 -45.87
N LYS A 268 -98.95 3.28 -46.34
CA LYS A 268 -97.77 4.13 -46.48
C LYS A 268 -97.09 4.38 -45.13
N LEU A 269 -97.86 4.60 -44.07
CA LEU A 269 -97.34 4.77 -42.71
C LEU A 269 -96.67 3.48 -42.18
N ALA A 270 -97.24 2.32 -42.49
CA ALA A 270 -96.66 1.02 -42.15
C ALA A 270 -95.34 0.76 -42.89
N GLU A 271 -95.28 1.04 -44.20
CA GLU A 271 -94.04 0.96 -45.00
C GLU A 271 -92.96 1.92 -44.47
N THR A 272 -93.34 3.15 -44.12
CA THR A 272 -92.42 4.14 -43.51
C THR A 272 -91.91 3.69 -42.14
N SER A 273 -92.79 3.14 -41.30
CA SER A 273 -92.43 2.62 -39.97
C SER A 273 -91.46 1.45 -40.07
N LYS A 274 -91.65 0.57 -41.07
CA LYS A 274 -90.73 -0.53 -41.34
C LYS A 274 -89.34 -0.03 -41.72
N LEU A 275 -89.24 0.92 -42.65
CA LEU A 275 -87.95 1.50 -43.07
C LEU A 275 -87.20 2.11 -41.88
N ALA A 276 -87.89 2.88 -41.04
CA ALA A 276 -87.30 3.46 -39.84
C ALA A 276 -86.84 2.38 -38.83
N ALA A 277 -87.62 1.31 -38.66
CA ALA A 277 -87.24 0.19 -37.80
C ALA A 277 -86.00 -0.54 -38.34
N ASP A 278 -85.92 -0.78 -39.66
CA ASP A 278 -84.77 -1.41 -40.30
C ASP A 278 -83.49 -0.55 -40.13
N GLU A 279 -83.59 0.78 -40.27
CA GLU A 279 -82.47 1.71 -40.00
C GLU A 279 -81.99 1.64 -38.54
N ILE A 280 -82.91 1.56 -37.57
CA ILE A 280 -82.56 1.43 -36.15
C ILE A 280 -81.88 0.08 -35.88
N VAL A 281 -82.33 -1.02 -36.50
CA VAL A 281 -81.67 -2.34 -36.37
C VAL A 281 -80.24 -2.28 -36.91
N GLN A 282 -80.03 -1.65 -38.07
CA GLN A 282 -78.69 -1.47 -38.62
C GLN A 282 -77.80 -0.65 -37.69
N LEU A 283 -78.31 0.46 -37.14
CA LEU A 283 -77.58 1.29 -36.20
C LEU A 283 -77.24 0.51 -34.90
N ALA A 284 -78.20 -0.24 -34.35
CA ALA A 284 -77.99 -1.08 -33.17
C ALA A 284 -76.91 -2.14 -33.42
N SER A 285 -76.94 -2.82 -34.57
CA SER A 285 -75.91 -3.79 -34.97
C SER A 285 -74.53 -3.17 -35.07
N LYS A 286 -74.43 -1.96 -35.65
CA LYS A 286 -73.17 -1.20 -35.69
C LYS A 286 -72.68 -0.85 -34.28
N SER A 287 -73.57 -0.40 -33.39
CA SER A 287 -73.25 -0.07 -32.01
C SER A 287 -72.77 -1.29 -31.21
N VAL A 288 -73.39 -2.46 -31.39
CA VAL A 288 -72.93 -3.73 -30.79
C VAL A 288 -71.51 -4.05 -31.23
N ASN A 289 -71.20 -3.92 -32.52
CA ASN A 289 -69.85 -4.20 -33.03
C ASN A 289 -68.80 -3.26 -32.44
N VAL A 290 -69.10 -1.97 -32.32
CA VAL A 290 -68.21 -0.98 -31.69
C VAL A 290 -68.01 -1.32 -30.21
N ALA A 291 -69.08 -1.56 -29.46
CA ALA A 291 -69.00 -1.85 -28.04
C ALA A 291 -68.21 -3.15 -27.75
N ARG A 292 -68.43 -4.20 -28.55
CA ARG A 292 -67.66 -5.45 -28.46
C ARG A 292 -66.16 -5.23 -28.74
N HIS A 293 -65.84 -4.42 -29.75
CA HIS A 293 -64.44 -4.09 -30.04
C HIS A 293 -63.79 -3.32 -28.88
N THR A 294 -64.49 -2.34 -28.30
CA THR A 294 -64.05 -1.63 -27.10
C THR A 294 -63.83 -2.59 -25.92
N GLN A 295 -64.73 -3.55 -25.70
CA GLN A 295 -64.60 -4.54 -24.63
C GLN A 295 -63.35 -5.41 -24.79
N VAL A 296 -63.03 -5.84 -26.02
CA VAL A 296 -61.80 -6.60 -26.30
C VAL A 296 -60.57 -5.75 -25.96
N MET A 297 -60.51 -4.49 -26.40
CA MET A 297 -59.38 -3.61 -26.08
C MET A 297 -59.23 -3.36 -24.57
N LEU A 298 -60.34 -3.20 -23.85
CA LEU A 298 -60.30 -3.04 -22.38
C LEU A 298 -59.80 -4.31 -21.67
N ASN A 299 -60.20 -5.50 -22.15
CA ASN A 299 -59.72 -6.76 -21.60
C ASN A 299 -58.23 -6.99 -21.85
N GLU A 300 -57.69 -6.52 -22.98
CA GLU A 300 -56.25 -6.56 -23.28
C GLU A 300 -55.47 -5.53 -22.45
N LEU A 301 -56.06 -4.38 -22.11
CA LEU A 301 -55.40 -3.33 -21.34
C LEU A 301 -55.21 -3.67 -19.85
N ILE A 302 -56.13 -4.45 -19.27
CA ILE A 302 -56.07 -4.88 -17.85
C ILE A 302 -54.74 -5.58 -17.50
N PRO A 303 -54.30 -6.63 -18.22
CA PRO A 303 -53.03 -7.29 -17.91
C PRO A 303 -51.82 -6.36 -18.08
N ASP A 304 -51.83 -5.45 -19.05
CA ASP A 304 -50.73 -4.49 -19.27
C ASP A 304 -50.57 -3.50 -18.09
N ILE A 305 -51.70 -2.98 -17.57
CA ILE A 305 -51.69 -2.12 -16.37
C ILE A 305 -51.25 -2.94 -15.14
N SER A 306 -51.69 -4.19 -15.03
CA SER A 306 -51.26 -5.08 -13.95
C SER A 306 -49.75 -5.31 -14.00
N LYS A 307 -49.18 -5.57 -15.19
CA LYS A 307 -47.75 -5.76 -15.36
C LYS A 307 -46.96 -4.48 -15.05
N THR A 308 -47.49 -3.32 -15.43
CA THR A 308 -46.90 -2.03 -15.07
C THR A 308 -46.85 -1.84 -13.55
N THR A 309 -47.90 -2.24 -12.84
CA THR A 309 -47.97 -2.18 -11.37
C THR A 309 -46.93 -3.10 -10.72
N GLU A 310 -46.75 -4.31 -11.23
CA GLU A 310 -45.73 -5.26 -10.77
C GLU A 310 -44.31 -4.69 -10.95
N LEU A 311 -44.01 -4.11 -12.12
CA LEU A 311 -42.70 -3.49 -12.37
C LEU A 311 -42.43 -2.31 -11.43
N ILE A 312 -43.46 -1.51 -11.10
CA ILE A 312 -43.32 -0.41 -10.13
C ILE A 312 -43.01 -0.94 -8.72
N GLN A 313 -43.59 -2.07 -8.32
CA GLN A 313 -43.28 -2.71 -7.05
C GLN A 313 -41.84 -3.22 -7.02
N GLU A 314 -41.35 -3.79 -8.13
CA GLU A 314 -39.94 -4.19 -8.27
C GLU A 314 -39.00 -2.98 -8.15
N ILE A 315 -39.32 -1.83 -8.78
CA ILE A 315 -38.53 -0.59 -8.63
C ILE A 315 -38.52 -0.11 -7.18
N THR A 316 -39.66 -0.20 -6.48
CA THR A 316 -39.75 0.19 -5.06
C THR A 316 -38.87 -0.70 -4.19
N ALA A 317 -38.93 -2.01 -4.39
CA ALA A 317 -38.10 -2.97 -3.67
C ALA A 317 -36.61 -2.75 -3.94
N ALA A 318 -36.23 -2.57 -5.21
CA ALA A 318 -34.85 -2.27 -5.60
C ALA A 318 -34.36 -0.94 -5.01
N SER A 319 -35.21 0.08 -4.91
CA SER A 319 -34.85 1.37 -4.29
C SER A 319 -34.59 1.20 -2.79
N ILE A 320 -35.38 0.39 -2.08
CA ILE A 320 -35.13 0.08 -0.66
C ILE A 320 -33.80 -0.67 -0.48
N GLU A 321 -33.50 -1.63 -1.36
CA GLU A 321 -32.22 -2.36 -1.33
C GLU A 321 -31.03 -1.44 -1.63
N GLN A 322 -31.16 -0.54 -2.62
CA GLN A 322 -30.16 0.48 -2.91
C GLN A 322 -29.91 1.41 -1.72
N HIS A 323 -30.95 1.78 -0.98
CA HIS A 323 -30.82 2.60 0.22
C HIS A 323 -29.95 1.92 1.29
N VAL A 324 -30.19 0.62 1.54
CA VAL A 324 -29.34 -0.18 2.45
C VAL A 324 -27.90 -0.26 1.93
N GLY A 325 -27.71 -0.41 0.61
CA GLY A 325 -26.39 -0.37 -0.01
C GLY A 325 -25.66 0.95 0.23
N VAL A 326 -26.36 2.08 0.12
CA VAL A 326 -25.78 3.41 0.40
C VAL A 326 -25.41 3.57 1.88
N GLU A 327 -26.20 3.07 2.82
CA GLU A 327 -25.82 3.06 4.25
C GLU A 327 -24.52 2.28 4.49
N GLN A 328 -24.36 1.11 3.85
CA GLN A 328 -23.12 0.34 3.94
C GLN A 328 -21.93 1.08 3.37
N VAL A 329 -22.09 1.75 2.22
CA VAL A 329 -21.05 2.58 1.62
C VAL A 329 -20.68 3.75 2.54
N ASN A 330 -21.66 4.43 3.15
CA ASN A 330 -21.40 5.51 4.10
C ASN A 330 -20.60 5.04 5.33
N ASN A 331 -20.91 3.85 5.86
CA ASN A 331 -20.11 3.27 6.95
C ASN A 331 -18.66 3.00 6.52
N ALA A 332 -18.45 2.50 5.29
CA ALA A 332 -17.10 2.30 4.75
C ALA A 332 -16.34 3.63 4.57
N ILE A 333 -17.02 4.67 4.09
CA ILE A 333 -16.45 6.03 3.96
C ILE A 333 -16.02 6.58 5.33
N GLN A 334 -16.84 6.41 6.37
CA GLN A 334 -16.47 6.81 7.73
C GLN A 334 -15.23 6.06 8.23
N GLN A 335 -15.14 4.76 7.97
CA GLN A 335 -13.95 3.97 8.31
C GLN A 335 -12.72 4.45 7.55
N GLN A 336 -12.86 4.80 6.27
CA GLN A 336 -11.78 5.33 5.45
C GLN A 336 -11.30 6.69 5.98
N ASN A 337 -12.21 7.54 6.48
CA ASN A 337 -11.84 8.80 7.11
C ASN A 337 -10.97 8.59 8.37
N VAL A 338 -11.29 7.58 9.18
CA VAL A 338 -10.47 7.20 10.35
C VAL A 338 -9.06 6.77 9.90
N VAL A 339 -8.95 6.01 8.81
CA VAL A 339 -7.65 5.59 8.26
C VAL A 339 -6.85 6.79 7.75
N ALA A 340 -7.49 7.73 7.03
CA ALA A 340 -6.83 8.95 6.57
C ALA A 340 -6.27 9.76 7.76
N GLN A 341 -7.06 9.95 8.82
CA GLN A 341 -6.59 10.61 10.06
C GLN A 341 -5.46 9.84 10.74
N GLN A 342 -5.52 8.51 10.75
CA GLN A 342 -4.47 7.67 11.29
C GLN A 342 -3.17 7.80 10.49
N ASN A 343 -3.25 7.91 9.16
CA ASN A 343 -2.07 8.11 8.30
C ASN A 343 -1.38 9.45 8.59
N VAL A 344 -2.14 10.52 8.87
CA VAL A 344 -1.57 11.80 9.31
C VAL A 344 -0.83 11.62 10.65
N ALA A 345 -1.45 10.98 11.64
CA ALA A 345 -0.82 10.73 12.94
C ALA A 345 0.45 9.86 12.83
N ILE A 346 0.41 8.80 12.00
CA ILE A 346 1.58 7.95 11.73
C ILE A 346 2.69 8.77 11.06
N SER A 347 2.34 9.66 10.13
CA SER A 347 3.33 10.56 9.51
C SER A 347 4.01 11.44 10.56
N GLU A 348 3.27 12.05 11.48
CA GLU A 348 3.88 12.84 12.56
C GLU A 348 4.83 12.02 13.44
N GLU A 349 4.47 10.77 13.73
CA GLU A 349 5.31 9.84 14.49
C GLU A 349 6.59 9.44 13.72
N VAL A 350 6.48 9.22 12.40
CA VAL A 350 7.62 8.93 11.52
C VAL A 350 8.58 10.12 11.44
N VAL A 351 8.07 11.35 11.31
CA VAL A 351 8.90 12.58 11.35
C VAL A 351 9.64 12.67 12.68
N THR A 352 8.94 12.46 13.79
CA THR A 352 9.53 12.49 15.14
C THR A 352 10.63 11.45 15.28
N THR A 353 10.40 10.24 14.79
CA THR A 353 11.37 9.14 14.85
C THR A 353 12.57 9.39 13.95
N SER A 354 12.36 9.92 12.75
CA SER A 354 13.42 10.29 11.79
C SER A 354 14.32 11.39 12.36
N ASN A 355 13.74 12.39 13.02
CA ASN A 355 14.51 13.43 13.70
C ASN A 355 15.38 12.86 14.83
N LYS A 356 14.86 11.91 15.62
CA LYS A 356 15.65 11.19 16.64
C LYS A 356 16.77 10.36 16.03
N LEU A 357 16.53 9.69 14.89
CA LEU A 357 17.57 8.95 14.18
C LEU A 357 18.69 9.89 13.69
N SER A 358 18.33 11.05 13.14
CA SER A 358 19.29 12.07 12.71
C SER A 358 20.10 12.62 13.90
N GLU A 359 19.45 12.84 15.05
CA GLU A 359 20.15 13.21 16.28
C GLU A 359 21.14 12.14 16.74
N PHE A 360 20.73 10.86 16.77
CA PHE A 360 21.63 9.75 17.08
C PHE A 360 22.78 9.67 16.08
N ALA A 361 22.54 9.87 14.78
CA ALA A 361 23.59 9.92 13.78
C ALA A 361 24.64 10.99 14.14
N ASN A 362 24.21 12.21 14.49
CA ASN A 362 25.10 13.29 14.90
C ASN A 362 25.89 12.94 16.16
N GLN A 363 25.24 12.38 17.19
CA GLN A 363 25.92 11.92 18.41
C GLN A 363 26.97 10.84 18.11
N PHE A 364 26.70 9.93 17.17
CA PHE A 364 27.68 8.93 16.72
C PHE A 364 28.84 9.56 15.96
N VAL A 365 28.60 10.57 15.11
CA VAL A 365 29.68 11.32 14.45
C VAL A 365 30.58 11.97 15.50
N ASP A 366 30.00 12.61 16.51
CA ASP A 366 30.75 13.28 17.58
C ASP A 366 31.59 12.29 18.40
N LEU A 367 31.02 11.14 18.79
CA LEU A 367 31.75 10.08 19.49
C LEU A 367 32.93 9.55 18.66
N VAL A 368 32.74 9.39 17.37
CA VAL A 368 33.76 8.83 16.47
C VAL A 368 34.78 9.90 16.03
N SER A 369 34.44 11.19 16.13
CA SER A 369 35.32 12.32 15.80
C SER A 369 36.57 12.39 16.69
N TYR A 370 36.49 11.81 17.90
CA TYR A 370 37.64 11.63 18.78
C TYR A 370 38.78 10.84 18.09
N PHE A 371 38.42 9.86 17.25
CA PHE A 371 39.38 9.03 16.53
C PHE A 371 39.87 9.71 15.25
N LYS A 372 41.14 10.13 15.27
CA LYS A 372 41.80 10.76 14.12
C LYS A 372 42.27 9.69 13.15
N ILE A 373 41.48 9.44 12.12
CA ILE A 373 41.85 8.55 11.01
C ILE A 373 42.31 9.34 9.80
N ARG A 374 43.24 8.75 9.03
CA ARG A 374 43.66 9.32 7.75
C ARG A 374 42.49 9.22 6.76
N LYS A 375 41.93 10.36 6.33
CA LYS A 375 41.08 10.39 5.13
C LYS A 375 41.97 9.92 3.96
N LYS A 376 41.53 8.84 3.30
CA LYS A 376 42.30 8.23 2.22
C LYS A 376 42.30 9.11 0.99
#